data_AF-A0A1H6F7L5-F1
#
_entry.id   AF-A0A1H6F7L5-F1
#
_cell.length_a   1.000
_cell.length_b   1.000
_cell.length_c   1.000
_cell.angle_alpha   90.00
_cell.angle_beta   90.00
_cell.angle_gamma   90.00
#
_symmetry.space_group_name_H-M   'P 1'
#
loop_
_entity.id
_entity.type
_entity.pdbx_description
1 polymer ?
#
loop_
_entity_poly.entity_id
_entity_poly.type
_entity_poly.pdbx_seq_one_letter_code
_entity_poly.pdbx_strand_id
1 'polypeptide(L)'
;MLKNLDVQITPLYTGHVQIDADASPFNNSGTKKEHVSWTYKNFDGYNPMFVYLGQEDWSIAAELHPGSCKIGIQTGIHGLCSVHSNNNNQAQHTNNHAFLLI
;
A
#
# COMPACT_ATOMS: atom_id res chain seq x y z
N MET A 1 -1.85 -12.80 4.73
CA MET A 1 -2.04 -12.24 6.08
C MET A 1 -3.52 -12.11 6.44
N LEU A 2 -4.38 -11.50 5.61
CA LEU A 2 -5.81 -11.29 5.92
C LEU A 2 -6.75 -12.50 5.79
N LYS A 3 -6.32 -13.61 5.17
CA LYS A 3 -7.22 -14.74 4.84
C LYS A 3 -7.84 -15.46 6.05
N ASN A 4 -7.29 -15.26 7.24
CA ASN A 4 -7.66 -16.00 8.46
C ASN A 4 -8.23 -15.09 9.55
N LEU A 5 -8.46 -13.81 9.25
CA LEU A 5 -9.05 -12.86 10.18
C LEU A 5 -10.52 -12.69 9.79
N ASP A 6 -11.43 -12.96 10.73
CA ASP A 6 -12.86 -12.71 10.55
C ASP A 6 -13.14 -11.20 10.65
N VAL A 7 -12.74 -10.51 9.60
CA VAL A 7 -12.73 -9.06 9.52
C VAL A 7 -13.75 -8.64 8.49
N GLN A 8 -14.63 -7.74 8.89
CA GLN A 8 -15.50 -7.06 7.95
C GLN A 8 -14.72 -5.96 7.25
N ILE A 9 -14.62 -6.07 5.93
CA ILE A 9 -14.11 -5.02 5.05
C ILE A 9 -15.32 -4.29 4.49
N THR A 10 -15.32 -2.96 4.58
CA THR A 10 -16.40 -2.08 4.13
C THR A 10 -16.24 -1.80 2.64
N PRO A 11 -17.11 -2.35 1.77
CA PRO A 11 -17.07 -1.98 0.36
C PRO A 11 -17.67 -0.58 0.16
N LEU A 12 -17.19 0.11 -0.87
CA LEU A 12 -17.86 1.27 -1.43
C LEU A 12 -19.22 0.87 -2.03
N TYR A 13 -20.07 1.87 -2.30
CA TYR A 13 -21.37 1.65 -2.94
C TYR A 13 -21.28 0.94 -4.31
N THR A 14 -20.10 0.94 -4.93
CA THR A 14 -19.80 0.25 -6.20
C THR A 14 -19.41 -1.22 -6.04
N GLY A 15 -19.32 -1.74 -4.81
CA GLY A 15 -18.83 -3.10 -4.53
C GLY A 15 -17.30 -3.27 -4.57
N HIS A 16 -16.55 -2.16 -4.62
CA HIS A 16 -15.09 -2.14 -4.58
C HIS A 16 -14.59 -1.75 -3.20
N VAL A 17 -13.37 -2.14 -2.86
CA VAL A 17 -12.66 -1.71 -1.66
C VAL A 17 -11.58 -0.72 -2.06
N GLN A 18 -11.52 0.38 -1.32
CA GLN A 18 -10.49 1.40 -1.48
C GLN A 18 -9.16 0.89 -0.92
N ILE A 19 -8.10 1.11 -1.68
CA ILE A 19 -6.73 0.81 -1.30
C ILE A 19 -5.91 2.08 -1.50
N ASP A 20 -5.19 2.48 -0.47
CA ASP A 20 -4.27 3.62 -0.51
C ASP A 20 -2.83 3.10 -0.43
N ALA A 21 -1.98 3.48 -1.37
CA ALA A 21 -0.59 3.07 -1.41
C ALA A 21 0.34 4.29 -1.54
N ASP A 22 1.18 4.49 -0.52
CA ASP A 22 2.06 5.66 -0.38
C ASP A 22 3.47 5.29 0.03
N ALA A 23 4.46 5.94 -0.60
CA ALA A 23 5.86 5.83 -0.22
C ALA A 23 6.25 6.96 0.75
N SER A 24 6.83 6.60 1.90
CA SER A 24 7.18 7.55 2.96
C SER A 24 8.64 7.43 3.36
N PRO A 25 9.51 8.38 2.96
CA PRO A 25 10.93 8.33 3.32
C PRO A 25 11.17 8.39 4.82
N PHE A 26 11.98 7.46 5.33
CA PHE A 26 12.35 7.36 6.74
C PHE A 26 13.84 7.67 6.91
N ASN A 27 14.15 8.65 7.75
CA ASN A 27 15.52 9.09 7.97
C ASN A 27 16.32 8.00 8.69
N ASN A 28 17.48 7.65 8.14
CA ASN A 28 18.43 6.73 8.75
C ASN A 28 19.88 7.20 8.54
N SER A 29 20.07 8.53 8.56
CA SER A 29 21.34 9.21 8.33
C SER A 29 22.39 8.80 9.37
N GLY A 30 23.66 8.74 8.94
CA GLY A 30 24.78 8.38 9.81
C GLY A 30 24.92 6.87 10.08
N THR A 31 24.03 6.05 9.52
CA THR A 31 24.16 4.59 9.59
C THR A 31 24.81 4.02 8.34
N LYS A 32 25.39 2.83 8.46
CA LYS A 32 25.96 2.04 7.35
C LYS A 32 25.12 0.82 7.02
N LYS A 33 23.80 0.89 7.27
CA LYS A 33 22.89 -0.22 6.98
C LYS A 33 22.73 -0.36 5.47
N GLU A 34 22.49 -1.58 5.00
CA GLU A 34 22.22 -1.85 3.59
C GLU A 34 21.03 -1.02 3.09
N HIS A 35 21.08 -0.62 1.83
CA HIS A 35 20.03 0.12 1.12
C HIS A 35 19.69 1.53 1.64
N VAL A 36 20.35 2.02 2.69
CA VAL A 36 20.34 3.44 3.06
C VAL A 36 20.96 4.24 1.91
N SER A 37 20.20 5.16 1.33
CA SER A 37 20.65 6.02 0.24
C SER A 37 19.86 7.33 0.20
N TRP A 38 20.33 8.27 -0.62
CA TRP A 38 19.73 9.59 -0.76
C TRP A 38 18.25 9.52 -1.16
N THR A 39 17.38 10.09 -0.34
CA THR A 39 15.93 10.14 -0.56
C THR A 39 15.50 11.41 -1.28
N TYR A 40 14.29 11.40 -1.86
CA TYR A 40 13.69 12.61 -2.45
C TYR A 40 13.35 13.70 -1.42
N LYS A 41 13.33 13.36 -0.12
CA LYS A 41 13.16 14.31 0.99
C LYS A 41 14.49 14.87 1.52
N ASN A 42 15.58 14.74 0.76
CA ASN A 42 16.89 15.33 1.01
C ASN A 42 17.59 14.84 2.29
N PHE A 43 17.52 13.55 2.57
CA PHE A 43 18.31 12.89 3.61
C PHE A 43 18.65 11.45 3.22
N ASP A 44 19.65 10.86 3.87
CA ASP A 44 19.98 9.45 3.72
C ASP A 44 19.02 8.59 4.54
N GLY A 45 18.36 7.64 3.88
CA GLY A 45 17.31 6.86 4.51
C GLY A 45 16.80 5.72 3.65
N TYR A 46 15.62 5.25 4.02
CA TYR A 46 14.83 4.30 3.24
C TYR A 46 13.63 5.01 2.62
N ASN A 47 13.03 4.41 1.59
CA ASN A 47 11.76 4.87 1.02
C ASN A 47 10.71 3.75 1.05
N PRO A 48 10.26 3.32 2.24
CA PRO A 48 9.27 2.24 2.36
C PRO A 48 7.95 2.60 1.66
N MET A 49 7.35 1.59 1.04
CA MET A 49 6.00 1.62 0.48
C MET A 49 5.05 1.00 1.50
N PHE A 50 3.95 1.70 1.79
CA PHE A 50 2.88 1.21 2.64
C PHE A 50 1.58 1.13 1.85
N VAL A 51 0.86 0.03 2.05
CA VAL A 51 -0.47 -0.18 1.46
C VAL A 51 -1.49 -0.36 2.56
N TYR A 52 -2.59 0.37 2.46
CA TYR A 52 -3.67 0.44 3.43
C TYR A 52 -5.02 0.11 2.78
N LEU A 53 -5.93 -0.44 3.58
CA LEU A 53 -7.36 -0.43 3.26
C LEU A 53 -7.92 0.94 3.64
N GLY A 54 -8.45 1.67 2.66
CA GLY A 54 -8.76 3.09 2.81
C GLY A 54 -9.96 3.39 3.71
N GLN A 55 -10.87 2.44 3.96
CA GLN A 55 -12.01 2.66 4.87
C GLN A 55 -11.71 2.20 6.30
N GLU A 56 -10.78 1.26 6.47
CA GLU A 56 -10.45 0.64 7.76
C GLU A 56 -9.18 1.24 8.39
N ASP A 57 -8.37 1.97 7.60
CA ASP A 57 -7.03 2.47 7.95
C ASP A 57 -6.06 1.34 8.34
N TRP A 58 -6.28 0.13 7.83
CA TRP A 58 -5.45 -1.03 8.16
C TRP A 58 -4.31 -1.19 7.16
N SER A 59 -3.08 -1.29 7.65
CA SER A 59 -1.93 -1.64 6.80
C SER A 59 -1.98 -3.12 6.42
N ILE A 60 -1.99 -3.39 5.12
CA ILE A 60 -2.07 -4.75 4.57
C ILE A 60 -0.77 -5.21 3.94
N ALA A 61 0.12 -4.28 3.58
CA ALA A 61 1.46 -4.56 3.12
C ALA A 61 2.41 -3.40 3.46
N ALA A 62 3.66 -3.75 3.71
CA ALA A 62 4.76 -2.81 3.80
C ALA A 62 5.98 -3.43 3.12
N GLU A 63 6.60 -2.71 2.20
CA GLU A 63 7.82 -3.12 1.51
C GLU A 63 8.92 -2.08 1.73
N LEU A 64 10.08 -2.53 2.19
CA LEU A 64 11.22 -1.66 2.44
C LEU A 64 12.02 -1.48 1.16
N HIS A 65 12.05 -0.26 0.63
CA HIS A 65 12.89 0.06 -0.53
C HIS A 65 14.12 0.89 -0.13
N PRO A 66 15.19 0.84 -0.94
CA PRO A 66 16.30 1.76 -0.81
C PRO A 66 15.84 3.22 -0.88
N GLY A 67 16.51 4.13 -0.16
CA GLY A 67 16.16 5.56 -0.15
C GLY A 67 16.11 6.21 -1.54
N SER A 68 16.95 5.74 -2.47
CA SER A 68 16.99 6.16 -3.88
C SER A 68 15.82 5.65 -4.74
N CYS A 69 14.97 4.76 -4.20
CA CYS A 69 13.78 4.27 -4.90
C CYS A 69 12.83 5.43 -5.20
N LYS A 70 12.40 5.54 -6.46
CA LYS A 70 11.57 6.64 -6.95
C LYS A 70 10.07 6.36 -6.96
N ILE A 71 9.66 5.25 -6.37
CA ILE A 71 8.25 4.92 -6.21
C ILE A 71 7.62 5.94 -5.22
N GLY A 72 6.44 6.43 -5.56
CA GLY A 72 5.63 7.35 -4.73
C GLY A 72 6.01 8.84 -4.76
N ILE A 73 6.97 9.27 -5.59
CA ILE A 73 7.35 10.70 -5.68
C ILE A 73 6.38 11.54 -6.55
N GLN A 74 5.40 10.93 -7.22
CA GLN A 74 4.51 11.64 -8.16
C GLN A 74 3.01 11.37 -7.98
N THR A 75 2.61 10.28 -7.32
CA THR A 75 1.20 9.87 -7.24
C THR A 75 0.99 9.03 -5.98
N GLY A 76 0.09 9.47 -5.08
CA GLY A 76 -0.58 8.50 -4.21
C GLY A 76 -1.32 7.54 -5.13
N ILE A 77 -1.02 6.24 -5.01
CA ILE A 77 -1.72 5.23 -5.83
C ILE A 77 -2.97 4.86 -5.06
N HIS A 78 -4.07 5.50 -5.42
CA HIS A 78 -5.40 5.14 -4.94
C HIS A 78 -5.99 4.11 -5.89
N GLY A 79 -6.18 2.89 -5.40
CA GLY A 79 -6.70 1.76 -6.14
C GLY A 79 -8.08 1.36 -5.65
N LEU A 80 -8.92 0.86 -6.57
CA LEU A 80 -10.16 0.16 -6.23
C LEU A 80 -10.00 -1.32 -6.57
N CYS A 81 -10.23 -2.20 -5.60
CA CYS A 81 -10.23 -3.64 -5.81
C CYS A 81 -11.67 -4.18 -5.70
N SER A 82 -12.17 -4.88 -6.71
CA SER A 82 -13.53 -5.46 -6.67
C SER A 82 -13.60 -6.57 -5.62
N VAL A 83 -14.62 -6.53 -4.75
CA VAL A 83 -14.90 -7.63 -3.83
C VAL A 83 -15.98 -8.52 -4.45
N HIS A 84 -15.60 -9.73 -4.85
CA HIS A 84 -16.58 -10.76 -5.18
C HIS A 84 -16.93 -11.52 -3.91
N SER A 85 -18.16 -11.37 -3.43
CA SER A 85 -18.69 -12.18 -2.33
C SER A 85 -19.00 -13.58 -2.84
N ASN A 86 -18.13 -14.54 -2.56
CA ASN A 86 -18.49 -15.96 -2.64
C ASN A 86 -19.20 -16.33 -1.34
N ASN A 87 -20.22 -17.20 -1.42
CA ASN A 87 -21.06 -17.72 -0.31
C ASN A 87 -20.31 -18.39 0.87
N ASN A 88 -18.98 -18.26 0.95
CA ASN A 88 -18.09 -18.78 1.97
C ASN A 88 -17.27 -17.68 2.69
N ASN A 89 -17.70 -16.41 2.70
CA ASN A 89 -17.05 -15.30 3.43
C ASN A 89 -15.52 -15.21 3.19
N GLN A 90 -15.07 -15.42 1.95
CA GLN A 90 -13.66 -15.26 1.59
C GLN A 90 -13.52 -14.20 0.50
N ALA A 91 -12.97 -13.04 0.86
CA ALA A 91 -12.54 -12.04 -0.10
C ALA A 91 -11.38 -12.60 -0.94
N GLN A 92 -11.66 -12.97 -2.19
CA GLN A 92 -10.65 -13.44 -3.13
C GLN A 92 -10.12 -12.26 -3.96
N HIS A 93 -8.80 -12.06 -3.94
CA HIS A 93 -8.09 -11.14 -4.82
C HIS A 93 -8.25 -11.61 -6.27
N THR A 94 -9.06 -10.91 -7.05
CA THR A 94 -9.13 -11.13 -8.50
C THR A 94 -8.20 -10.13 -9.19
N ASN A 95 -7.35 -10.64 -10.08
CA ASN A 95 -6.38 -9.87 -10.84
C ASN A 95 -7.10 -9.04 -11.92
N ASN A 96 -7.85 -8.02 -11.52
CA ASN A 96 -8.48 -7.10 -12.46
C ASN A 96 -7.89 -5.71 -12.25
N HIS A 97 -7.27 -5.23 -13.33
CA HIS A 97 -6.56 -3.98 -13.50
C HIS A 97 -7.09 -2.83 -12.61
N ALA A 98 -6.22 -2.30 -11.75
CA ALA A 98 -6.49 -1.10 -10.98
C ALA A 98 -6.81 0.05 -11.95
N PHE A 99 -8.05 0.53 -11.91
CA PHE A 99 -8.45 1.74 -12.62
C PHE A 99 -8.00 2.96 -11.80
N LEU A 100 -7.19 3.80 -12.43
CA LEU A 100 -6.76 5.11 -11.94
C LEU A 100 -7.92 6.09 -12.15
N LEU A 101 -8.49 6.64 -11.08
CA LEU A 101 -9.29 7.86 -11.16
C LEU A 101 -8.37 9.02 -10.74
N ILE A 102 -8.02 9.86 -11.73
CA ILE A 102 -7.33 11.15 -11.55
C ILE A 102 -8.27 12.20 -10.95
#